data_AF-A0A923NM72-F1
#
_entry.id   AF-A0A923NM72-F1
#
_cell.length_a   1.000
_cell.length_b   1.000
_cell.length_c   1.000
_cell.angle_alpha   90.00
_cell.angle_beta   90.00
_cell.angle_gamma   90.00
#
_symmetry.space_group_name_H-M   'P 1'
#
loop_
_entity.id
_entity.type
_entity.pdbx_description
1 polymer ?
#
loop_
_entity_poly.entity_id
_entity_poly.type
_entity_poly.pdbx_seq_one_letter_code
_entity_poly.pdbx_strand_id
1 'polypeptide(L)' 'METVIKQISETFPVAVITGPRQVGKTMLLTKLAEVDRKVVSLDNPTIRLFAKSEPELFLQRYAPPVPRLFI' A
#
# COMPACT_ATOMS: atom_id res chain seq x y z
N MET A 1 15.66 3.99 6.79
CA MET A 1 14.36 4.11 6.10
C MET A 1 13.39 3.01 6.50
N GLU A 2 13.84 1.77 6.64
CA GLU A 2 13.01 0.64 7.11
C GLU A 2 12.35 0.93 8.48
N THR A 3 13.07 1.49 9.45
CA THR A 3 12.53 1.89 10.77
C THR A 3 11.41 2.92 10.68
N VAL A 4 11.54 3.91 9.78
CA VAL A 4 10.55 4.97 9.58
C VAL A 4 9.27 4.41 9.00
N ILE A 5 9.37 3.50 8.02
CA ILE A 5 8.20 2.83 7.43
C ILE A 5 7.50 1.97 8.49
N LYS A 6 8.25 1.30 9.37
CA LYS A 6 7.69 0.52 10.48
C LYS A 6 6.91 1.40 11.47
N GLN A 7 7.49 2.51 11.91
CA GLN A 7 6.81 3.47 12.80
C GLN A 7 5.56 4.09 12.18
N ILE A 8 5.63 4.46 10.90
CA ILE A 8 4.46 4.97 10.16
C ILE A 8 3.37 3.90 10.08
N SER A 9 3.75 2.64 9.87
CA SER A 9 2.80 1.52 9.79
C SER A 9 2.14 1.20 11.13
N GLU A 10 2.79 1.51 12.25
CA GLU A 10 2.22 1.36 13.60
C GLU A 10 1.30 2.54 13.96
N THR A 11 1.54 3.72 13.37
CA THR A 11 0.85 4.97 13.72
C THR A 11 -0.35 5.24 12.82
N PHE A 12 -0.21 4.99 11.53
CA PHE A 12 -1.22 5.27 10.54
C PHE A 12 -1.87 3.97 10.08
N PRO A 13 -3.20 3.94 9.95
CA PRO A 13 -3.86 2.87 9.26
C PRO A 13 -3.27 2.85 7.85
N VAL A 14 -3.48 3.86 7.01
CA VAL A 14 -3.01 3.83 5.62
C VAL A 14 -1.71 4.60 5.46
N ALA A 15 -0.68 3.97 4.88
CA ALA A 15 0.52 4.64 4.39
C ALA A 15 0.60 4.55 2.86
N VAL A 16 1.02 5.64 2.19
CA VAL A 16 1.21 5.70 0.73
C VAL A 16 2.68 5.99 0.42
N ILE A 17 3.31 5.16 -0.41
CA ILE A 17 4.70 5.37 -0.84
C ILE A 17 4.75 5.78 -2.31
N THR A 18 5.21 7.01 -2.56
CA THR A 18 5.32 7.59 -3.91
C THR A 18 6.79 7.79 -4.32
N GLY A 19 7.02 8.11 -5.60
CA GLY A 19 8.33 8.53 -6.12
C GLY A 19 8.61 8.03 -7.56
N PRO A 20 9.83 8.21 -8.10
CA PRO A 20 10.18 7.83 -9.47
C PRO A 20 9.97 6.34 -9.78
N ARG A 21 9.63 5.98 -11.03
CA ARG A 21 9.55 4.57 -11.45
C ARG A 21 10.92 3.89 -11.28
N GLN A 22 10.94 2.57 -11.03
CA GLN A 22 12.14 1.71 -10.95
C GLN A 22 13.10 1.92 -9.75
N VAL A 23 12.76 2.74 -8.76
CA VAL A 23 13.60 2.92 -7.54
C VAL A 23 13.42 1.81 -6.49
N GLY A 24 12.82 0.67 -6.84
CA GLY A 24 12.69 -0.47 -5.94
C GLY A 24 11.59 -0.37 -4.87
N LYS A 25 10.60 0.52 -5.02
CA LYS A 25 9.48 0.68 -4.08
C LYS A 25 8.76 -0.63 -3.78
N THR A 26 8.37 -1.38 -4.81
CA THR A 26 7.68 -2.67 -4.62
C THR A 26 8.54 -3.66 -3.85
N MET A 27 9.85 -3.73 -4.13
CA MET A 27 10.78 -4.61 -3.42
C MET A 27 10.93 -4.22 -1.95
N LEU A 28 11.07 -2.92 -1.65
CA LEU A 28 11.12 -2.41 -0.29
C LEU A 28 9.83 -2.77 0.48
N LEU A 29 8.68 -2.63 -0.16
CA LEU A 29 7.39 -2.96 0.46
C LEU A 29 7.18 -4.46 0.65
N THR A 30 7.57 -5.29 -0.31
CA THR A 30 7.51 -6.75 -0.16
C THR A 30 8.43 -7.23 0.95
N LYS A 31 9.62 -6.63 1.12
CA LYS A 31 10.57 -6.99 2.18
C LYS A 31 10.08 -6.56 3.57
N LEU A 32 9.35 -5.45 3.66
CA LEU A 32 8.81 -4.90 4.90
C LEU A 32 7.37 -5.36 5.20
N ALA A 33 6.71 -5.98 4.23
CA ALA A 33 5.39 -6.56 4.41
C ALA A 33 5.51 -7.81 5.32
N GLU A 34 5.00 -7.73 6.54
CA GLU A 34 4.76 -8.92 7.36
C GLU A 34 3.68 -9.80 6.71
N VAL A 35 3.61 -11.09 7.08
CA VAL A 35 2.84 -12.15 6.40
C VAL A 35 1.36 -11.79 6.17
N ASP A 36 0.77 -10.93 7.02
CA ASP A 36 -0.64 -10.54 6.94
C ASP A 36 -0.92 -9.23 6.16
N ARG A 37 0.10 -8.64 5.51
CA ARG A 37 -0.07 -7.37 4.80
C ARG A 37 -0.46 -7.55 3.34
N LYS A 38 -1.58 -6.93 2.94
CA LYS A 38 -1.95 -6.76 1.53
C LYS A 38 -1.23 -5.56 0.93
N VAL A 39 -0.44 -5.83 -0.12
CA VAL A 39 0.19 -4.81 -0.96
C VAL A 39 -0.61 -4.69 -2.25
N VAL A 40 -1.07 -3.49 -2.58
CA VAL A 40 -1.84 -3.21 -3.81
C VAL A 40 -1.07 -2.20 -4.64
N SER A 41 -0.81 -2.51 -5.91
CA SER A 41 -0.16 -1.59 -6.84
C SER A 41 -1.18 -0.89 -7.74
N LEU A 42 -1.15 0.45 -7.74
CA LEU A 42 -1.90 1.29 -8.68
C LEU A 42 -1.23 1.43 -10.06
N ASP A 43 -0.18 0.65 -10.37
CA ASP A 43 0.36 0.56 -11.75
C ASP A 43 -0.59 -0.19 -12.69
N ASN A 44 -1.44 -1.08 -12.18
CA ASN A 44 -2.45 -1.76 -12.98
C ASN A 44 -3.57 -0.77 -13.36
N PRO A 45 -3.82 -0.51 -14.67
CA PRO A 45 -4.82 0.47 -15.11
C PRO A 45 -6.23 0.19 -14.56
N THR A 46 -6.61 -1.08 -14.44
CA THR A 46 -7.92 -1.50 -13.90
C THR A 46 -8.02 -1.21 -12.41
N ILE A 47 -6.98 -1.53 -11.63
CA ILE A 47 -6.95 -1.24 -10.18
C ILE A 47 -6.96 0.28 -9.95
N ARG A 48 -6.18 1.02 -10.75
CA ARG A 48 -6.15 2.48 -10.71
C ARG A 48 -7.50 3.11 -11.06
N LEU A 49 -8.19 2.57 -12.07
CA LEU A 49 -9.51 3.04 -12.44
C LEU A 49 -10.50 2.75 -11.32
N PHE A 50 -10.50 1.55 -10.76
CA PHE A 50 -11.35 1.16 -9.64
C PHE A 50 -11.13 2.05 -8.40
N ALA A 51 -9.88 2.33 -8.04
CA ALA A 51 -9.54 3.24 -6.95
C ALA A 51 -10.08 4.67 -7.16
N LYS A 52 -10.20 5.10 -8.43
CA LYS A 52 -10.71 6.42 -8.80
C LYS A 52 -12.22 6.47 -8.93
N SER A 53 -12.83 5.44 -9.50
CA SER A 53 -14.27 5.39 -9.78
C SER A 53 -15.08 5.03 -8.53
N GLU A 54 -14.56 4.16 -7.67
CA GLU A 54 -15.27 3.60 -6.52
C GLU A 54 -14.36 3.55 -5.28
N PRO A 55 -13.94 4.68 -4.72
CA PRO A 55 -12.94 4.75 -3.65
C PRO A 55 -13.36 4.03 -2.36
N GLU A 56 -14.65 4.11 -1.99
CA GLU A 56 -15.16 3.43 -0.78
C GLU A 56 -15.13 1.91 -0.93
N LEU A 57 -15.57 1.38 -2.08
CA LEU A 57 -15.53 -0.05 -2.38
C LEU A 57 -14.09 -0.54 -2.57
N PHE A 58 -13.21 0.30 -3.12
CA PHE A 58 -11.78 0.01 -3.17
C PHE A 58 -11.21 -0.18 -1.76
N LEU A 59 -11.50 0.77 -0.85
CA LEU A 59 -11.07 0.67 0.54
C LEU A 59 -11.71 -0.49 1.29
N GLN A 60 -12.94 -0.91 0.95
CA GLN A 60 -13.58 -2.11 1.52
C GLN A 60 -12.98 -3.42 0.98
N ARG A 61 -12.72 -3.51 -0.33
CA ARG A 61 -12.13 -4.69 -0.99
C ARG A 61 -10.70 -4.95 -0.52
N TYR A 62 -9.96 -3.86 -0.37
CA TYR A 62 -8.61 -3.86 0.19
C TYR A 62 -8.63 -3.46 1.68
N ALA A 63 -9.81 -3.57 2.32
CA ALA A 63 -9.92 -3.36 3.75
C ALA A 63 -9.13 -4.45 4.47
N PRO A 64 -8.58 -4.13 5.63
CA PRO A 64 -7.58 -4.96 6.26
C PRO A 64 -8.15 -5.64 7.51
N PRO A 65 -7.65 -6.83 7.84
CA PRO A 65 -7.44 -7.15 9.24
C PRO A 65 -6.10 -6.51 9.66
N VAL A 66 -6.11 -5.26 10.14
CA VAL A 66 -4.94 -4.54 10.76
C VAL A 66 -3.67 -4.37 9.87
N PRO A 67 -2.66 -3.54 10.24
CA PRO A 67 -2.27 -2.29 9.56
C PRO A 67 -1.55 -2.43 8.20
N ARG A 68 -1.53 -1.32 7.47
CA ARG A 68 -2.16 -1.12 6.14
C ARG A 68 -1.17 -0.28 5.30
N LEU A 69 -0.84 -0.75 4.11
CA LEU A 69 0.14 -0.11 3.24
C LEU A 69 -0.35 -0.17 1.79
N PHE A 70 -0.51 1.00 1.18
CA PHE A 70 -1.05 1.16 -0.17
C PHE A 70 0.02 1.80 -1.06
N ILE A 71 0.10 1.38 -2.32
CA ILE A 71 1.00 1.95 -3.34
C ILE A 71 0.16 2.73 -4.35
#